data_AF-A0A7M1R1L1-F1
#
_entry.id   AF-A0A7M1R1L1-F1
#
_cell.length_a   1.000
_cell.length_b   1.000
_cell.length_c   1.000
_cell.angle_alpha   90.00
_cell.angle_beta   90.00
_cell.angle_gamma   90.00
#
_symmetry.space_group_name_H-M   'P 1'
#
loop_
_entity.id
_entity.type
_entity.pdbx_description
1 polymer ?
#
loop_
_entity_poly.entity_id
_entity_poly.type
_entity_poly.pdbx_seq_one_letter_code
_entity_poly.pdbx_strand_id
1 'polypeptide(L)'
;MNLFVYAPLMATTDPGDATGKDAVETAVEATFDVVKMVATIGVGLVAGVIAGLIFMAGLRIVVRRSRYLDPVYSAVSRRLEVIFALVGAWMGFHYRLSVMAASPPEWLEIVEHAFIIAVIIAVTWALAGLVDGVTHAINNRMAETSEGRAARVKTQTQILRRVIIASVWLLGIAGVLLTFPGARAAGASILASAGIISVVAGLAAQTTLSNVFAGLQLAFTDSIRVGDIVIHDGNYTTVEEITLTYVVLAVWDGRRIIVPSTIMTTQSFENWTRRAPDMTGDVIITADWAVPIDAARLRLEQILSKTDLWDGRTGVLQVADASATDRINLRCVVSAKNSPTLTDLRNHVREEMVRWIQEEAPQAIPRARYYADEKGDLRQRNEQTMARLLEREEDKPPVFEPEPEFGVVHHDTQETEVMSARDVEKLLRISVAERGAELDDRDVPHVEDPSPKSTTVKSAIFSGSPEAEERAKVFAGPGDEAYEERKRKLEETREDIQTVETDPDLKDKQ
;
A
#
# COMPACT_ATOMS: atom_id res chain seq x y z
N MET A 1 40.53 -24.01 -5.20
CA MET A 1 41.88 -23.80 -4.65
C MET A 1 42.20 -24.99 -3.75
N ASN A 2 42.92 -25.97 -4.30
CA ASN A 2 43.90 -26.81 -3.62
C ASN A 2 44.63 -27.59 -4.73
N LEU A 3 45.85 -27.14 -5.02
CA LEU A 3 46.81 -27.79 -5.90
C LEU A 3 47.26 -29.08 -5.22
N PHE A 4 47.11 -30.22 -5.88
CA PHE A 4 47.96 -31.38 -5.63
C PHE A 4 48.94 -31.52 -6.79
N VAL A 5 50.17 -31.05 -6.52
CA VAL A 5 51.36 -31.35 -7.31
C VAL A 5 51.84 -32.73 -6.88
N TYR A 6 52.00 -33.66 -7.81
CA TYR A 6 52.83 -34.85 -7.60
C TYR A 6 53.68 -35.09 -8.85
N ALA A 7 55.00 -34.95 -8.66
CA ALA A 7 56.02 -35.45 -9.56
C ALA A 7 56.13 -36.99 -9.41
N PRO A 8 56.42 -37.76 -10.47
CA PRO A 8 56.53 -39.20 -10.39
C PRO A 8 57.93 -39.59 -9.91
N LEU A 9 58.02 -40.30 -8.79
CA LEU A 9 59.23 -41.02 -8.42
C LEU A 9 59.13 -42.41 -9.04
N MET A 10 59.98 -42.66 -10.03
CA MET A 10 60.25 -43.97 -10.62
C MET A 10 60.51 -45.00 -9.51
N ALA A 11 59.56 -45.92 -9.31
CA ALA A 11 59.84 -47.22 -8.73
C ALA A 11 59.83 -48.22 -9.89
N THR A 12 61.01 -48.70 -10.26
CA THR A 12 61.22 -49.80 -11.19
C THR A 12 60.67 -51.09 -10.56
N THR A 13 59.53 -51.58 -11.05
CA THR A 13 59.07 -52.94 -10.78
C THR A 13 59.54 -53.86 -11.90
N ASP A 14 60.39 -54.81 -11.50
CA ASP A 14 60.89 -55.96 -12.25
C ASP A 14 59.72 -56.84 -12.77
N PRO A 15 59.66 -57.25 -14.05
CA PRO A 15 58.54 -57.99 -14.60
C PRO A 15 58.80 -59.50 -14.45
N GLY A 16 58.59 -60.04 -13.25
CA GLY A 16 59.05 -61.42 -13.03
C GLY A 16 58.59 -62.16 -11.78
N ASP A 17 57.47 -61.81 -11.13
CA ASP A 17 56.78 -62.76 -10.23
C ASP A 17 55.40 -62.23 -9.83
N ALA A 18 54.38 -62.45 -10.68
CA ALA A 18 52.99 -62.37 -10.26
C ALA A 18 52.43 -63.79 -10.39
N THR A 19 52.35 -64.50 -9.27
CA THR A 19 51.85 -65.87 -9.29
C THR A 19 50.38 -65.84 -9.73
N GLY A 20 49.92 -66.84 -10.48
CA GLY A 20 48.51 -66.92 -10.89
C GLY A 20 47.51 -66.90 -9.72
N LYS A 21 47.99 -67.06 -8.48
CA LYS A 21 47.20 -66.88 -7.24
C LYS A 21 46.89 -65.41 -6.95
N ASP A 22 47.86 -64.50 -7.12
CA ASP A 22 47.68 -63.07 -6.84
C ASP A 22 46.65 -62.43 -7.80
N ALA A 23 46.67 -62.87 -9.06
CA ALA A 23 45.69 -62.45 -10.06
C ALA A 23 44.27 -62.99 -9.76
N VAL A 24 44.16 -64.22 -9.25
CA VAL A 24 42.87 -64.81 -8.85
C VAL A 24 42.34 -64.15 -7.58
N GLU A 25 43.20 -63.87 -6.60
CA GLU A 25 42.83 -63.21 -5.35
C GLU A 25 42.34 -61.77 -5.60
N THR A 26 43.04 -61.02 -6.45
CA THR A 26 42.62 -59.67 -6.89
C THR A 26 41.27 -59.69 -7.64
N ALA A 27 41.04 -60.69 -8.51
CA ALA A 27 39.77 -60.82 -9.23
C ALA A 27 38.60 -61.19 -8.30
N VAL A 28 38.86 -62.01 -7.29
CA VAL A 28 37.88 -62.37 -6.26
C VAL A 28 37.53 -61.16 -5.39
N GLU A 29 38.52 -60.38 -4.93
CA GLU A 29 38.30 -59.15 -4.17
C GLU A 29 37.50 -58.11 -4.95
N ALA A 30 37.82 -57.89 -6.23
CA ALA A 30 37.05 -57.00 -7.11
C ALA A 30 35.60 -57.46 -7.26
N THR A 31 35.37 -58.78 -7.37
CA THR A 31 34.01 -59.34 -7.46
C THR A 31 33.23 -59.11 -6.15
N PHE A 32 33.87 -59.31 -4.99
CA PHE A 32 33.24 -59.03 -3.69
C PHE A 32 32.92 -57.55 -3.49
N ASP A 33 33.77 -56.65 -3.97
CA ASP A 33 33.54 -55.21 -3.86
C ASP A 33 32.39 -54.72 -4.74
N VAL A 34 32.26 -55.25 -5.95
CA VAL A 34 31.10 -55.00 -6.84
C VAL A 34 29.81 -55.50 -6.21
N VAL A 35 29.81 -56.72 -5.63
CA VAL A 35 28.62 -57.27 -4.95
C VAL A 35 28.21 -56.42 -3.75
N LYS A 36 29.16 -55.99 -2.91
CA LYS A 36 28.90 -55.09 -1.77
C LYS A 36 28.36 -53.73 -2.24
N MET A 37 28.88 -53.20 -3.34
CA MET A 37 28.41 -51.94 -3.91
C MET A 37 26.98 -52.03 -4.43
N VAL A 38 26.64 -53.10 -5.15
CA VAL A 38 25.25 -53.34 -5.57
C VAL A 38 24.33 -53.50 -4.36
N ALA A 39 24.79 -54.17 -3.29
CA ALA A 39 24.02 -54.31 -2.06
C ALA A 39 23.75 -52.98 -1.35
N THR A 40 24.74 -52.09 -1.20
CA THR A 40 24.55 -50.78 -0.56
C THR A 40 23.69 -49.83 -1.39
N ILE A 41 23.81 -49.87 -2.73
CA ILE A 41 22.90 -49.15 -3.64
C ILE A 41 21.47 -49.68 -3.48
N GLY A 42 21.30 -51.00 -3.40
CA GLY A 42 20.00 -51.64 -3.19
C GLY A 42 19.37 -51.24 -1.85
N VAL A 43 20.13 -51.26 -0.76
CA VAL A 43 19.68 -50.78 0.56
C VAL A 43 19.30 -49.30 0.50
N GLY A 44 20.13 -48.48 -0.14
CA GLY A 44 19.86 -47.06 -0.35
C GLY A 44 18.58 -46.81 -1.15
N LEU A 45 18.35 -47.57 -2.22
CA LEU A 45 17.13 -47.50 -3.04
C LEU A 45 15.89 -47.86 -2.23
N VAL A 46 15.93 -48.94 -1.44
CA VAL A 46 14.81 -49.35 -0.58
C VAL A 46 14.54 -48.29 0.48
N ALA A 47 15.58 -47.76 1.13
CA ALA A 47 15.44 -46.67 2.09
C ALA A 47 14.83 -45.42 1.44
N GLY A 48 15.26 -45.09 0.22
CA GLY A 48 14.71 -44.01 -0.60
C GLY A 48 13.23 -44.21 -0.93
N VAL A 49 12.83 -45.39 -1.37
CA VAL A 49 11.41 -45.73 -1.64
C VAL A 49 10.57 -45.61 -0.36
N ILE A 50 11.06 -46.11 0.77
CA ILE A 50 10.36 -46.00 2.06
C ILE A 50 10.20 -44.53 2.46
N ALA A 51 11.27 -43.73 2.37
CA ALA A 51 11.23 -42.30 2.64
C ALA A 51 10.24 -41.57 1.72
N GLY A 52 10.23 -41.91 0.43
CA GLY A 52 9.28 -41.39 -0.56
C GLY A 52 7.84 -41.74 -0.20
N LEU A 53 7.54 -42.99 0.15
CA LEU A 53 6.22 -43.42 0.57
C LEU A 53 5.75 -42.71 1.85
N ILE A 54 6.63 -42.53 2.84
CA ILE A 54 6.33 -41.78 4.07
C ILE A 54 6.04 -40.32 3.74
N PHE A 55 6.88 -39.69 2.92
CA PHE A 55 6.69 -38.31 2.48
C PHE A 55 5.36 -38.13 1.74
N MET A 56 5.05 -39.04 0.81
CA MET A 56 3.80 -39.02 0.06
C MET A 56 2.58 -39.30 0.96
N ALA A 57 2.69 -40.20 1.94
CA ALA A 57 1.65 -40.44 2.92
C ALA A 57 1.36 -39.18 3.76
N GLY A 58 2.40 -38.45 4.18
CA GLY A 58 2.28 -37.15 4.84
C GLY A 58 1.60 -36.12 3.94
N LEU A 59 2.05 -35.99 2.69
CA LEU A 59 1.46 -35.07 1.71
C LEU A 59 -0.02 -35.41 1.45
N ARG A 60 -0.38 -36.70 1.43
CA ARG A 60 -1.76 -37.17 1.27
C ARG A 60 -2.67 -36.72 2.41
N ILE A 61 -2.16 -36.66 3.65
CA ILE A 61 -2.93 -36.17 4.80
C ILE A 61 -3.29 -34.69 4.61
N VAL A 62 -2.33 -33.89 4.12
CA VAL A 62 -2.56 -32.45 3.83
C VAL A 62 -3.51 -32.28 2.64
N VAL A 63 -3.29 -33.03 1.56
CA VAL A 63 -4.10 -32.95 0.33
C VAL A 63 -5.53 -33.40 0.55
N ARG A 64 -5.78 -34.41 1.39
CA ARG A 64 -7.14 -34.86 1.75
C ARG A 64 -8.02 -33.76 2.35
N ARG A 65 -7.43 -32.69 2.88
CA ARG A 65 -8.17 -31.52 3.38
C ARG A 65 -8.77 -30.67 2.26
N SER A 66 -8.32 -30.84 1.01
CA SER A 66 -8.75 -30.07 -0.15
C SER A 66 -8.96 -30.96 -1.38
N ARG A 67 -10.23 -31.17 -1.75
CA ARG A 67 -10.65 -31.91 -2.97
C ARG A 67 -10.01 -31.39 -4.26
N TYR A 68 -9.53 -30.14 -4.25
CA TYR A 68 -8.91 -29.48 -5.40
C TYR A 68 -7.47 -29.96 -5.69
N LEU A 69 -6.76 -30.49 -4.69
CA LEU A 69 -5.35 -30.88 -4.84
C LEU A 69 -5.16 -32.35 -5.23
N ASP A 70 -6.23 -33.15 -5.24
CA ASP A 70 -6.18 -34.59 -5.58
C ASP A 70 -5.63 -34.90 -7.00
N PRO A 71 -6.02 -34.18 -8.07
CA PRO A 71 -5.47 -34.40 -9.40
C PRO A 71 -3.98 -34.07 -9.47
N VAL A 72 -3.52 -33.08 -8.70
CA VAL A 72 -2.12 -32.69 -8.62
C VAL A 72 -1.30 -33.73 -7.88
N TYR A 73 -1.80 -34.20 -6.73
CA TYR A 73 -1.15 -35.24 -5.93
C TYR A 73 -0.97 -36.53 -6.72
N SER A 74 -2.03 -37.00 -7.38
CA SER A 74 -1.99 -38.26 -8.15
C SER A 74 -1.07 -38.18 -9.37
N ALA A 75 -0.91 -36.99 -9.95
CA ALA A 75 0.09 -36.76 -10.98
C ALA A 75 1.51 -36.84 -10.39
N VAL A 76 1.80 -36.15 -9.29
CA VAL A 76 3.18 -35.93 -8.84
C VAL A 76 3.71 -37.09 -7.98
N SER A 77 2.84 -37.82 -7.29
CA SER A 77 3.22 -38.84 -6.29
C SER A 77 4.20 -39.90 -6.78
N ARG A 78 3.84 -40.61 -7.86
CA ARG A 78 4.69 -41.66 -8.45
C ARG A 78 6.03 -41.13 -8.95
N ARG A 79 6.06 -39.86 -9.38
CA ARG A 79 7.26 -39.21 -9.94
C ARG A 79 8.23 -38.79 -8.82
N LEU A 80 7.70 -38.31 -7.70
CA LEU A 80 8.50 -38.03 -6.50
C LEU A 80 9.05 -39.31 -5.87
N GLU A 81 8.27 -40.39 -5.79
CA GLU A 81 8.76 -41.69 -5.31
C GLU A 81 9.98 -42.18 -6.10
N VAL A 82 10.00 -41.99 -7.42
CA VAL A 82 11.17 -42.30 -8.27
C VAL A 82 12.36 -41.40 -7.94
N ILE A 83 12.16 -40.11 -7.67
CA ILE A 83 13.23 -39.20 -7.26
C ILE A 83 13.83 -39.65 -5.92
N PHE A 84 12.99 -39.94 -4.92
CA PHE A 84 13.46 -40.42 -3.61
C PHE A 84 14.21 -41.75 -3.73
N ALA A 85 13.74 -42.67 -4.58
CA ALA A 85 14.44 -43.92 -4.88
C ALA A 85 15.82 -43.68 -5.51
N LEU A 86 15.93 -42.76 -6.47
CA LEU A 86 17.19 -42.39 -7.12
C LEU A 86 18.17 -41.69 -6.17
N VAL A 87 17.67 -40.77 -5.34
CA VAL A 87 18.48 -40.09 -4.31
C VAL A 87 18.95 -41.09 -3.26
N GLY A 88 18.10 -42.01 -2.82
CA GLY A 88 18.47 -43.08 -1.91
C GLY A 88 19.55 -44.00 -2.51
N ALA A 89 19.39 -44.40 -3.78
CA ALA A 89 20.38 -45.18 -4.51
C ALA A 89 21.73 -44.44 -4.65
N TRP A 90 21.69 -43.14 -4.97
CA TRP A 90 22.88 -42.29 -5.06
C TRP A 90 23.57 -42.12 -3.70
N MET A 91 22.81 -41.98 -2.61
CA MET A 91 23.35 -41.89 -1.26
C MET A 91 23.99 -43.22 -0.81
N GLY A 92 23.39 -44.36 -1.17
CA GLY A 92 23.98 -45.69 -0.95
C GLY A 92 25.25 -45.93 -1.76
N PHE A 93 25.33 -45.38 -2.97
CA PHE A 93 26.54 -45.36 -3.80
C PHE A 93 27.65 -44.51 -3.15
N HIS A 94 27.35 -43.27 -2.75
CA HIS A 94 28.32 -42.36 -2.15
C HIS A 94 28.81 -42.84 -0.77
N TYR A 95 27.94 -43.46 0.03
CA TYR A 95 28.33 -44.09 1.29
C TYR A 95 29.35 -45.21 1.07
N ARG A 96 29.17 -46.03 0.04
CA ARG A 96 30.13 -47.09 -0.29
C ARG A 96 31.46 -46.51 -0.75
N LEU A 97 31.41 -45.45 -1.56
CA LEU A 97 32.59 -44.74 -2.04
C LEU A 97 33.40 -44.14 -0.88
N SER A 98 32.74 -43.55 0.13
CA SER A 98 33.43 -42.94 1.28
C SER A 98 34.08 -43.94 2.24
N VAL A 99 33.62 -45.20 2.23
CA VAL A 99 34.17 -46.29 3.06
C VAL A 99 35.29 -47.05 2.33
N MET A 100 35.43 -46.88 1.01
CA MET A 100 36.46 -47.55 0.24
C MET A 100 37.81 -46.84 0.44
N ALA A 101 38.82 -47.57 0.93
CA ALA A 101 40.13 -47.02 1.30
C ALA A 101 41.15 -46.94 0.14
N ALA A 102 40.79 -47.40 -1.06
CA ALA A 102 41.66 -47.47 -2.23
C ALA A 102 41.21 -46.47 -3.31
N SER A 103 42.16 -46.07 -4.18
CA SER A 103 41.89 -45.23 -5.36
C SER A 103 40.70 -45.80 -6.15
N PRO A 104 39.57 -45.08 -6.26
CA PRO A 104 38.39 -45.59 -6.92
C PRO A 104 38.66 -45.86 -8.41
N PRO A 105 38.19 -46.99 -8.96
CA PRO A 105 38.24 -47.26 -10.39
C PRO A 105 37.56 -46.18 -11.25
N GLU A 106 38.10 -45.89 -12.44
CA GLU A 106 37.57 -44.85 -13.36
C GLU A 106 36.09 -45.05 -13.75
N TRP A 107 35.61 -46.30 -13.81
CA TRP A 107 34.21 -46.59 -14.15
C TRP A 107 33.21 -46.09 -13.09
N LEU A 108 33.65 -45.84 -11.85
CA LEU A 108 32.78 -45.28 -10.80
C LEU A 108 32.41 -43.83 -11.08
N GLU A 109 33.29 -43.05 -11.71
CA GLU A 109 32.98 -41.67 -12.11
C GLU A 109 31.86 -41.64 -13.16
N ILE A 110 31.85 -42.63 -14.07
CA ILE A 110 30.79 -42.79 -15.06
C ILE A 110 29.45 -43.12 -14.37
N VAL A 111 29.46 -43.98 -13.36
CA VAL A 111 28.27 -44.34 -12.58
C VAL A 111 27.74 -43.14 -11.78
N GLU A 112 28.63 -42.38 -11.13
CA GLU A 112 28.25 -41.15 -10.43
C GLU A 112 27.63 -40.13 -11.38
N HIS A 113 28.23 -39.93 -12.55
CA HIS A 113 27.70 -39.05 -13.58
C HIS A 113 26.33 -39.50 -14.09
N ALA A 114 26.13 -40.80 -14.25
CA ALA A 114 24.85 -41.39 -14.65
C ALA A 114 23.75 -41.14 -13.61
N PHE A 115 24.06 -41.19 -12.31
CA PHE A 115 23.12 -40.83 -11.24
C PHE A 115 22.69 -39.36 -11.33
N ILE A 116 23.63 -38.44 -11.57
CA ILE A 116 23.31 -37.02 -11.74
C ILE A 116 22.35 -36.81 -12.92
N ILE A 117 22.63 -37.44 -14.07
CA ILE A 117 21.75 -37.36 -15.25
C ILE A 117 20.38 -37.96 -14.94
N ALA A 118 20.32 -39.11 -14.27
CA ALA A 118 19.06 -39.76 -13.89
C ALA A 118 18.21 -38.87 -12.96
N VAL A 119 18.85 -38.18 -12.00
CA VAL A 119 18.16 -37.23 -11.12
C VAL A 119 17.63 -36.03 -11.91
N ILE A 120 18.40 -35.45 -12.83
CA ILE A 120 17.94 -34.33 -13.67
C ILE A 120 16.72 -34.74 -14.51
N ILE A 121 16.76 -35.92 -15.14
CA ILE A 121 15.65 -36.45 -15.93
C ILE A 121 14.43 -36.69 -15.04
N ALA A 122 14.61 -37.27 -13.85
CA ALA A 122 13.53 -37.53 -12.91
C ALA A 122 12.87 -36.23 -12.41
N VAL A 123 13.67 -35.20 -12.11
CA VAL A 123 13.17 -33.86 -11.74
C VAL A 123 12.41 -33.22 -12.89
N THR A 124 12.94 -33.30 -14.11
CA THR A 124 12.28 -32.76 -15.31
C THR A 124 10.94 -33.46 -15.57
N TRP A 125 10.91 -34.79 -15.42
CA TRP A 125 9.70 -35.58 -15.54
C TRP A 125 8.67 -35.27 -14.43
N ALA A 126 9.12 -35.04 -13.20
CA ALA A 126 8.26 -34.62 -12.09
C ALA A 126 7.67 -33.22 -12.33
N LEU A 127 8.46 -32.26 -12.81
CA LEU A 127 8.00 -30.91 -13.16
C LEU A 127 6.98 -30.94 -14.29
N ALA A 128 7.24 -31.69 -15.37
CA ALA A 128 6.25 -31.87 -16.44
C ALA A 128 4.96 -32.51 -15.93
N GLY A 129 5.09 -33.49 -15.03
CA GLY A 129 3.96 -34.13 -14.36
C GLY A 129 3.16 -33.21 -13.45
N LEU A 130 3.81 -32.24 -12.80
CA LEU A 130 3.15 -31.21 -12.00
C LEU A 130 2.30 -30.30 -12.89
N VAL A 131 2.83 -29.87 -14.03
CA VAL A 131 2.10 -29.06 -15.02
C VAL A 131 0.86 -29.81 -15.54
N ASP A 132 0.98 -31.11 -15.78
CA ASP A 132 -0.14 -31.99 -16.16
C ASP A 132 -1.21 -32.08 -15.09
N GLY A 133 -0.80 -32.26 -13.83
CA GLY A 133 -1.69 -32.34 -12.67
C GLY A 133 -2.44 -31.03 -12.44
N VAL A 134 -1.75 -29.89 -12.50
CA VAL A 134 -2.35 -28.56 -12.36
C VAL A 134 -3.33 -28.27 -13.49
N THR A 135 -2.96 -28.60 -14.74
CA THR A 135 -3.85 -28.40 -15.89
C THR A 135 -5.12 -29.25 -15.79
N HIS A 136 -5.01 -30.51 -15.34
CA HIS A 136 -6.17 -31.36 -15.08
C HIS A 136 -7.04 -30.81 -13.95
N ALA A 137 -6.45 -30.32 -12.87
CA ALA A 137 -7.18 -29.70 -11.76
C ALA A 137 -7.99 -28.47 -12.22
N ILE A 138 -7.38 -27.59 -13.01
CA ILE A 138 -8.05 -26.40 -13.57
C ILE A 138 -9.21 -26.81 -14.50
N ASN A 139 -8.97 -27.77 -15.40
CA ASN A 139 -9.98 -28.19 -16.38
C ASN A 139 -11.16 -28.93 -15.72
N ASN A 140 -10.91 -29.78 -14.73
CA ASN A 140 -11.98 -30.46 -13.99
C ASN A 140 -12.83 -29.47 -13.21
N ARG A 141 -12.22 -28.44 -12.60
CA ARG A 141 -12.95 -27.38 -11.89
C ARG A 141 -13.87 -26.60 -12.83
N MET A 142 -13.37 -26.23 -14.01
CA MET A 142 -14.13 -25.38 -14.92
C MET A 142 -15.30 -26.12 -15.60
N ALA A 143 -15.18 -27.43 -15.79
CA ALA A 143 -16.24 -28.28 -16.32
C ALA A 143 -17.51 -28.27 -15.44
N GLU A 144 -17.38 -27.99 -14.14
CA GLU A 144 -18.52 -27.92 -13.20
C GLU A 144 -19.28 -26.58 -13.28
N THR A 145 -18.70 -25.52 -13.88
CA THR A 145 -19.21 -24.13 -13.74
C THR A 145 -19.85 -23.48 -14.98
N SER A 146 -19.86 -24.12 -16.16
CA SER A 146 -20.73 -23.83 -17.34
C SER A 146 -20.10 -24.32 -18.66
N GLU A 147 -20.91 -24.88 -19.57
CA GLU A 147 -20.44 -25.50 -20.83
C GLU A 147 -19.69 -24.52 -21.76
N GLY A 148 -20.13 -23.26 -21.86
CA GLY A 148 -19.55 -22.28 -22.80
C GLY A 148 -18.20 -21.70 -22.37
N ARG A 149 -17.97 -21.46 -21.07
CA ARG A 149 -16.68 -20.97 -20.54
C ARG A 149 -15.65 -22.10 -20.44
N ALA A 150 -16.09 -23.33 -20.16
CA ALA A 150 -15.23 -24.50 -20.07
C ALA A 150 -14.47 -24.79 -21.38
N ALA A 151 -15.11 -24.65 -22.55
CA ALA A 151 -14.46 -24.90 -23.83
C ALA A 151 -13.32 -23.91 -24.14
N ARG A 152 -13.53 -22.61 -23.88
CA ARG A 152 -12.49 -21.58 -24.09
C ARG A 152 -11.30 -21.75 -23.16
N VAL A 153 -11.58 -21.99 -21.88
CA VAL A 153 -10.55 -22.23 -20.85
C VAL A 153 -9.74 -23.49 -21.15
N LYS A 154 -10.39 -24.56 -21.64
CA LYS A 154 -9.71 -25.80 -22.04
C LYS A 154 -8.71 -25.56 -23.18
N THR A 155 -9.09 -24.78 -24.19
CA THR A 155 -8.18 -24.44 -25.31
C THR A 155 -7.00 -23.57 -24.84
N GLN A 156 -7.27 -22.55 -24.02
CA GLN A 156 -6.22 -21.66 -23.49
C GLN A 156 -5.23 -22.40 -22.58
N THR A 157 -5.73 -23.24 -21.66
CA THR A 157 -4.90 -24.03 -20.76
C THR A 157 -4.07 -25.08 -21.50
N GLN A 158 -4.59 -25.66 -22.58
CA GLN A 158 -3.85 -26.60 -23.43
C GLN A 158 -2.67 -25.95 -24.14
N ILE A 159 -2.84 -24.73 -24.68
CA ILE A 159 -1.75 -24.00 -25.33
C ILE A 159 -0.67 -23.67 -24.29
N LEU A 160 -1.07 -23.12 -23.14
CA LEU A 160 -0.13 -22.77 -22.06
C LEU A 160 0.62 -24.00 -21.54
N ARG A 161 -0.09 -25.12 -21.33
CA ARG A 161 0.51 -26.41 -20.96
C ARG A 161 1.59 -26.84 -21.95
N ARG A 162 1.31 -26.78 -23.26
CA ARG A 162 2.27 -27.19 -24.30
C ARG A 162 3.53 -26.35 -24.25
N VAL A 163 3.39 -25.03 -24.11
CA VAL A 163 4.52 -24.10 -24.00
C VAL A 163 5.35 -24.42 -22.75
N ILE A 164 4.72 -24.54 -21.58
CA ILE A 164 5.43 -24.80 -20.32
C ILE A 164 6.14 -26.16 -20.36
N ILE A 165 5.48 -27.23 -20.83
CA ILE A 165 6.10 -28.56 -20.93
C ILE A 165 7.28 -28.54 -21.90
N ALA A 166 7.15 -27.88 -23.05
CA ALA A 166 8.26 -27.73 -24.00
C ALA A 166 9.44 -26.99 -23.35
N SER A 167 9.19 -25.91 -22.59
CA SER A 167 10.23 -25.19 -21.85
C SER A 167 10.87 -26.05 -20.76
N VAL A 168 10.09 -26.83 -20.00
CA VAL A 168 10.62 -27.73 -18.96
C VAL A 168 11.53 -28.79 -19.57
N TRP A 169 11.13 -29.43 -20.68
CA TRP A 169 11.99 -30.40 -21.37
C TRP A 169 13.22 -29.77 -21.98
N LEU A 170 13.11 -28.58 -22.57
CA LEU A 170 14.24 -27.83 -23.10
C LEU A 170 15.27 -27.54 -22.00
N LEU A 171 14.81 -27.07 -20.83
CA LEU A 171 15.67 -26.82 -19.67
C LEU A 171 16.26 -28.10 -19.09
N GLY A 172 15.49 -29.21 -19.07
CA GLY A 172 15.99 -30.51 -18.64
C GLY A 172 17.10 -31.04 -19.55
N ILE A 173 16.92 -30.98 -20.87
CA ILE A 173 17.94 -31.35 -21.86
C ILE A 173 19.17 -30.46 -21.72
N ALA A 174 18.99 -29.14 -21.57
CA ALA A 174 20.10 -28.22 -21.32
C ALA A 174 20.84 -28.56 -20.02
N GLY A 175 20.11 -28.91 -18.96
CA GLY A 175 20.68 -29.35 -17.67
C GLY A 175 21.53 -30.61 -17.81
N VAL A 176 21.04 -31.63 -18.53
CA VAL A 176 21.83 -32.84 -18.86
C VAL A 176 23.06 -32.48 -19.69
N LEU A 177 22.93 -31.61 -20.69
CA LEU A 177 24.05 -31.25 -21.55
C LEU A 177 25.16 -30.53 -20.76
N LEU A 178 24.80 -29.67 -19.80
CA LEU A 178 25.75 -28.98 -18.92
C LEU A 178 26.48 -29.91 -17.94
N THR A 179 26.08 -31.17 -17.78
CA THR A 179 26.87 -32.11 -17.00
C THR A 179 28.18 -32.46 -17.72
N PHE A 180 28.22 -32.42 -19.04
CA PHE A 180 29.42 -32.77 -19.83
C PHE A 180 30.42 -31.60 -19.91
N PRO A 181 31.72 -31.80 -19.56
CA PRO A 181 32.72 -30.73 -19.56
C PRO A 181 32.83 -29.97 -20.89
N GLY A 182 32.80 -30.67 -22.03
CA GLY A 182 32.88 -30.05 -23.35
C GLY A 182 31.68 -29.17 -23.69
N ALA A 183 30.50 -29.52 -23.18
CA ALA A 183 29.28 -28.74 -23.42
C ALA A 183 29.06 -27.62 -22.39
N ARG A 184 29.73 -27.64 -21.22
CA ARG A 184 29.67 -26.53 -20.25
C ARG A 184 30.15 -25.22 -20.83
N ALA A 185 31.24 -25.23 -21.61
CA ALA A 185 31.79 -24.02 -22.22
C ALA A 185 30.82 -23.40 -23.25
N ALA A 186 30.25 -24.24 -24.12
CA ALA A 186 29.24 -23.81 -25.09
C ALA A 186 27.90 -23.42 -24.40
N GLY A 187 27.51 -24.15 -23.36
CA GLY A 187 26.31 -23.85 -22.59
C GLY A 187 26.43 -22.54 -21.83
N ALA A 188 27.60 -22.20 -21.29
CA ALA A 188 27.83 -20.93 -20.63
C ALA A 188 27.68 -19.73 -21.58
N SER A 189 28.17 -19.83 -22.82
CA SER A 189 28.00 -18.75 -23.81
C SER A 189 26.56 -18.62 -24.30
N ILE A 190 25.85 -19.74 -24.49
CA ILE A 190 24.43 -19.77 -24.82
C ILE A 190 23.59 -19.19 -23.67
N LEU A 191 23.88 -19.55 -22.41
CA LEU A 191 23.19 -19.01 -21.25
C LEU A 191 23.44 -17.50 -21.09
N ALA A 192 24.66 -17.03 -21.33
CA ALA A 192 24.99 -15.61 -21.30
C ALA A 192 24.19 -14.82 -22.35
N SER A 193 24.04 -15.36 -23.56
CA SER A 193 23.25 -14.73 -24.63
C SER A 193 21.73 -14.88 -24.42
N ALA A 194 21.27 -15.99 -23.85
CA ALA A 194 19.89 -16.18 -23.40
C ALA A 194 19.49 -15.16 -22.32
N GLY A 195 20.44 -14.71 -21.51
CA GLY A 195 20.24 -13.60 -20.57
C GLY A 195 19.74 -12.33 -21.26
N ILE A 196 20.34 -11.93 -22.38
CA ILE A 196 19.90 -10.75 -23.15
C ILE A 196 18.48 -10.97 -23.71
N ILE A 197 18.22 -12.15 -24.27
CA ILE A 197 16.88 -12.51 -24.77
C ILE A 197 15.85 -12.43 -23.65
N SER A 198 16.19 -12.87 -22.44
CA SER A 198 15.29 -12.82 -21.28
C SER A 198 14.96 -11.39 -20.85
N VAL A 199 15.91 -10.46 -20.93
CA VAL A 199 15.69 -9.04 -20.63
C VAL A 199 14.76 -8.42 -21.67
N VAL A 200 14.99 -8.69 -22.96
CA VAL A 200 14.13 -8.19 -24.05
C VAL A 200 12.71 -8.76 -23.93
N ALA A 201 12.57 -10.05 -23.65
CA ALA A 201 11.28 -10.69 -23.41
C ALA A 201 10.58 -10.11 -22.15
N GLY A 202 11.33 -9.84 -21.09
CA GLY A 202 10.83 -9.21 -19.87
C GLY A 202 10.32 -7.78 -20.12
N LEU A 203 11.06 -7.00 -20.90
CA LEU A 203 10.66 -5.64 -21.30
C LEU A 203 9.38 -5.68 -22.15
N ALA A 204 9.28 -6.63 -23.09
CA ALA A 204 8.06 -6.82 -23.89
C ALA A 204 6.86 -7.24 -23.03
N ALA A 205 7.07 -8.00 -21.96
CA ALA A 205 6.03 -8.44 -21.03
C ALA A 205 5.66 -7.39 -19.96
N GLN A 206 6.43 -6.31 -19.84
CA GLN A 206 6.34 -5.33 -18.75
C GLN A 206 4.91 -4.81 -18.53
N THR A 207 4.22 -4.39 -19.60
CA THR A 207 2.85 -3.85 -19.50
C THR A 207 1.84 -4.90 -19.04
N THR A 208 1.99 -6.15 -19.51
CA THR A 208 1.08 -7.24 -19.11
C THR A 208 1.28 -7.56 -17.63
N LEU A 209 2.54 -7.67 -17.20
CA LEU A 209 2.89 -7.97 -15.82
C LEU A 209 2.50 -6.84 -14.86
N SER A 210 2.68 -5.58 -15.29
CA SER A 210 2.23 -4.40 -14.55
C SER A 210 0.72 -4.41 -14.30
N ASN A 211 -0.08 -4.76 -15.31
CA ASN A 211 -1.53 -4.89 -15.13
C ASN A 211 -1.89 -5.99 -14.13
N VAL A 212 -1.27 -7.18 -14.24
CA VAL A 212 -1.50 -8.29 -13.29
C VAL A 212 -1.17 -7.88 -11.84
N PHE A 213 -0.04 -7.22 -11.63
CA PHE A 213 0.34 -6.73 -10.30
C PHE A 213 -0.62 -5.65 -9.79
N ALA A 214 -1.09 -4.76 -10.67
CA ALA A 214 -2.08 -3.76 -10.31
C ALA A 214 -3.41 -4.41 -9.91
N GLY A 215 -3.92 -5.40 -10.64
CA GLY A 215 -5.16 -6.10 -10.26
C GLY A 215 -5.00 -6.88 -8.95
N LEU A 216 -3.83 -7.48 -8.72
CA LEU A 216 -3.51 -8.13 -7.44
C LEU A 216 -3.49 -7.11 -6.29
N GLN A 217 -2.90 -5.93 -6.52
CA GLN A 217 -2.90 -4.84 -5.56
C GLN A 217 -4.33 -4.40 -5.24
N LEU A 218 -5.17 -4.12 -6.25
CA LEU A 218 -6.58 -3.73 -6.05
C LEU A 218 -7.34 -4.76 -5.22
N ALA A 219 -7.13 -6.06 -5.47
CA ALA A 219 -7.78 -7.14 -4.75
C ALA A 219 -7.34 -7.25 -3.29
N PHE A 220 -6.09 -6.91 -2.97
CA PHE A 220 -5.57 -6.99 -1.59
C PHE A 220 -5.71 -5.71 -0.78
N THR A 221 -5.62 -4.53 -1.42
CA THR A 221 -5.74 -3.24 -0.74
C THR A 221 -7.18 -2.82 -0.53
N ASP A 222 -8.12 -3.50 -1.20
CA ASP A 222 -9.55 -3.22 -1.11
C ASP A 222 -9.86 -1.73 -1.36
N SER A 223 -9.12 -1.14 -2.31
CA SER A 223 -9.25 0.28 -2.67
C SER A 223 -10.53 0.57 -3.45
N ILE A 224 -11.08 -0.46 -4.08
CA ILE A 224 -12.29 -0.46 -4.89
C ILE A 224 -12.95 -1.82 -4.77
N ARG A 225 -14.26 -1.86 -4.50
CA ARG A 225 -15.04 -3.10 -4.38
C ARG A 225 -15.99 -3.26 -5.55
N VAL A 226 -16.33 -4.51 -5.85
CA VAL A 226 -17.44 -4.80 -6.77
C VAL A 226 -18.72 -4.24 -6.16
N GLY A 227 -19.45 -3.45 -6.95
CA GLY A 227 -20.64 -2.71 -6.53
C GLY A 227 -20.39 -1.27 -6.10
N ASP A 228 -19.13 -0.83 -5.98
CA ASP A 228 -18.83 0.57 -5.64
C ASP A 228 -19.24 1.52 -6.77
N ILE A 229 -19.66 2.73 -6.39
CA ILE A 229 -19.93 3.83 -7.31
C ILE A 229 -18.67 4.69 -7.41
N VAL A 230 -18.17 4.84 -8.64
CA VAL A 230 -16.88 5.44 -8.90
C VAL A 230 -17.00 6.39 -10.09
N ILE A 231 -16.38 7.56 -9.97
CA ILE A 231 -16.24 8.48 -11.10
C ILE A 231 -14.89 8.24 -11.77
N HIS A 232 -14.94 7.88 -13.05
CA HIS A 232 -13.76 7.65 -13.89
C HIS A 232 -13.89 8.45 -15.19
N ASP A 233 -12.92 9.33 -15.46
CA ASP A 233 -12.94 10.27 -16.60
C ASP A 233 -14.27 11.04 -16.72
N GLY A 234 -14.80 11.51 -15.59
CA GLY A 234 -16.07 12.25 -15.52
C GLY A 234 -17.33 11.40 -15.76
N ASN A 235 -17.20 10.10 -15.99
CA ASN A 235 -18.35 9.20 -16.10
C ASN A 235 -18.77 8.69 -14.73
N TYR A 236 -20.06 8.78 -14.45
CA TYR A 236 -20.68 8.12 -13.30
C TYR A 236 -20.79 6.62 -13.60
N THR A 237 -20.06 5.79 -12.84
CA THR A 237 -19.97 4.35 -13.09
C THR A 237 -20.14 3.50 -11.84
N THR A 238 -20.49 2.23 -12.04
CA THR A 238 -20.54 1.20 -11.01
C THR A 238 -19.56 0.08 -11.35
N VAL A 239 -18.82 -0.41 -10.36
CA VAL A 239 -17.84 -1.48 -10.55
C VAL A 239 -18.54 -2.82 -10.67
N GLU A 240 -18.49 -3.44 -11.85
CA GLU A 240 -19.18 -4.70 -12.13
C GLU A 240 -18.27 -5.92 -11.88
N GLU A 241 -17.01 -5.83 -12.31
CA GLU A 241 -16.05 -6.94 -12.19
C GLU A 241 -14.63 -6.39 -11.99
N ILE A 242 -13.86 -7.04 -11.12
CA ILE A 242 -12.43 -6.76 -10.91
C ILE A 242 -11.65 -8.01 -11.33
N THR A 243 -10.88 -7.91 -12.42
CA THR A 243 -9.97 -8.95 -12.90
C THR A 243 -8.53 -8.57 -12.60
N LEU A 244 -7.60 -9.54 -12.72
CA LEU A 244 -6.17 -9.27 -12.59
C LEU A 244 -5.66 -8.21 -13.58
N THR A 245 -6.16 -8.16 -14.81
CA THR A 245 -5.61 -7.27 -15.84
C THR A 245 -6.49 -6.06 -16.17
N TYR A 246 -7.78 -6.09 -15.82
CA TYR A 246 -8.71 -5.00 -16.06
C TYR A 246 -9.84 -4.98 -15.03
N VAL A 247 -10.49 -3.83 -14.92
CA VAL A 247 -11.73 -3.60 -14.16
C VAL A 247 -12.83 -3.22 -15.14
N VAL A 248 -14.03 -3.77 -14.93
CA VAL A 248 -15.21 -3.45 -15.73
C VAL A 248 -16.06 -2.43 -14.98
N LEU A 249 -16.23 -1.26 -15.57
CA LEU A 249 -17.06 -0.18 -15.06
C LEU A 249 -18.33 -0.08 -15.89
N ALA A 250 -19.49 -0.26 -15.27
CA ALA A 250 -20.79 -0.07 -15.90
C ALA A 250 -21.19 1.41 -15.84
N VAL A 251 -21.43 2.01 -16.99
CA VAL A 251 -21.97 3.37 -17.12
C VAL A 251 -23.49 3.31 -17.00
N TRP A 252 -24.10 4.39 -16.50
CA TRP A 252 -25.56 4.51 -16.35
C TRP A 252 -26.36 4.27 -17.65
N ASP A 253 -25.75 4.48 -18.82
CA ASP A 253 -26.36 4.25 -20.13
C ASP A 253 -26.27 2.79 -20.63
N GLY A 254 -25.76 1.88 -19.80
CA GLY A 254 -25.63 0.46 -20.10
C GLY A 254 -24.34 0.07 -20.84
N ARG A 255 -23.45 1.01 -21.13
CA ARG A 255 -22.11 0.71 -21.66
C ARG A 255 -21.19 0.18 -20.57
N ARG A 256 -20.21 -0.64 -20.97
CA ARG A 256 -19.16 -1.15 -20.08
C ARG A 256 -17.82 -0.58 -20.53
N ILE A 257 -17.15 0.14 -19.64
CA ILE A 257 -15.80 0.64 -19.85
C ILE A 257 -14.84 -0.40 -19.27
N ILE A 258 -13.96 -0.94 -20.11
CA ILE A 258 -12.93 -1.88 -19.71
C ILE A 258 -11.66 -1.07 -19.42
N VAL A 259 -11.29 -0.95 -18.16
CA VAL A 259 -10.15 -0.15 -17.72
C VAL A 259 -9.00 -1.07 -17.31
N PRO A 260 -7.80 -0.96 -17.91
CA PRO A 260 -6.63 -1.69 -17.44
C PRO A 260 -6.39 -1.46 -15.94
N SER A 261 -6.07 -2.51 -15.20
CA SER A 261 -5.90 -2.41 -13.74
C SER A 261 -4.81 -1.42 -13.36
N THR A 262 -3.77 -1.24 -14.18
CA THR A 262 -2.72 -0.25 -13.93
C THR A 262 -3.28 1.18 -13.87
N ILE A 263 -4.28 1.53 -14.68
CA ILE A 263 -4.89 2.87 -14.66
C ILE A 263 -5.59 3.11 -13.31
N MET A 264 -6.34 2.12 -12.83
CA MET A 264 -7.03 2.18 -11.54
C MET A 264 -6.08 2.29 -10.33
N THR A 265 -4.85 1.80 -10.43
CA THR A 265 -3.86 1.89 -9.35
C THR A 265 -2.96 3.12 -9.44
N THR A 266 -2.80 3.70 -10.63
CA THR A 266 -1.82 4.80 -10.86
C THR A 266 -2.46 6.18 -10.94
N GLN A 267 -3.74 6.27 -11.30
CA GLN A 267 -4.48 7.53 -11.41
C GLN A 267 -5.44 7.70 -10.23
N SER A 268 -5.70 8.96 -9.85
CA SER A 268 -6.71 9.27 -8.83
C SER A 268 -8.12 9.05 -9.39
N PHE A 269 -8.99 8.49 -8.57
CA PHE A 269 -10.42 8.34 -8.87
C PHE A 269 -11.23 8.70 -7.62
N GLU A 270 -12.49 9.05 -7.81
CA GLU A 270 -13.40 9.33 -6.71
C GLU A 270 -14.25 8.09 -6.43
N ASN A 271 -14.15 7.54 -5.21
CA ASN A 271 -15.04 6.47 -4.76
C ASN A 271 -16.10 7.07 -3.84
N TRP A 272 -17.35 7.02 -4.30
CA TRP A 272 -18.50 7.65 -3.66
C TRP A 272 -19.17 6.75 -2.60
N THR A 273 -18.77 5.48 -2.48
CA THR A 273 -19.38 4.49 -1.58
C THR A 273 -18.41 3.85 -0.58
N ARG A 274 -17.14 4.28 -0.57
CA ARG A 274 -16.06 3.60 0.18
C ARG A 274 -16.27 3.48 1.69
N ARG A 275 -16.77 4.53 2.35
CA ARG A 275 -16.90 4.58 3.82
C ARG A 275 -18.34 4.48 4.29
N ALA A 276 -19.26 5.11 3.56
CA ALA A 276 -20.68 5.01 3.83
C ALA A 276 -21.46 5.38 2.56
N PRO A 277 -22.63 4.76 2.32
CA PRO A 277 -23.45 5.02 1.15
C PRO A 277 -24.18 6.37 1.24
N ASP A 278 -24.11 7.03 2.40
CA ASP A 278 -24.92 8.17 2.78
C ASP A 278 -24.36 9.47 2.18
N MET A 279 -24.82 9.78 0.98
CA MET A 279 -24.29 10.86 0.17
C MET A 279 -24.96 12.22 0.46
N THR A 280 -24.18 13.29 0.31
CA THR A 280 -24.67 14.67 0.31
C THR A 280 -24.54 15.25 -1.09
N GLY A 281 -25.57 15.96 -1.55
CA GLY A 281 -25.58 16.61 -2.85
C GLY A 281 -26.17 18.01 -2.77
N ASP A 282 -25.85 18.83 -3.77
CA ASP A 282 -26.38 20.18 -3.87
C ASP A 282 -27.35 20.35 -5.04
N VAL A 283 -28.34 21.22 -4.83
CA VAL A 283 -29.29 21.71 -5.83
C VAL A 283 -29.15 23.22 -5.89
N ILE A 284 -28.61 23.71 -7.01
CA ILE A 284 -28.49 25.15 -7.27
C ILE A 284 -29.75 25.63 -8.00
N ILE A 285 -30.38 26.66 -7.44
CA ILE A 285 -31.54 27.35 -8.00
C ILE A 285 -31.18 28.83 -8.15
N THR A 286 -31.18 29.30 -9.39
CA THR A 286 -30.96 30.70 -9.70
C THR A 286 -32.26 31.48 -9.55
N ALA A 287 -32.25 32.53 -8.72
CA ALA A 287 -33.40 33.38 -8.42
C ALA A 287 -33.07 34.87 -8.58
N ASP A 288 -34.09 35.72 -8.66
CA ASP A 288 -33.95 37.18 -8.58
C ASP A 288 -33.60 37.63 -7.15
N TRP A 289 -32.98 38.80 -7.02
CA TRP A 289 -32.65 39.42 -5.73
C TRP A 289 -33.87 39.69 -4.83
N ALA A 290 -35.08 39.73 -5.39
CA ALA A 290 -36.33 39.90 -4.64
C ALA A 290 -36.84 38.61 -3.97
N VAL A 291 -36.11 37.48 -4.08
CA VAL A 291 -36.53 36.22 -3.45
C VAL A 291 -36.59 36.35 -1.91
N PRO A 292 -37.71 35.97 -1.28
CA PRO A 292 -37.79 35.93 0.18
C PRO A 292 -37.00 34.71 0.69
N ILE A 293 -35.75 34.93 1.10
CA ILE A 293 -34.81 33.86 1.48
C ILE A 293 -35.36 32.99 2.63
N ASP A 294 -35.96 33.60 3.65
CA ASP A 294 -36.49 32.84 4.80
C ASP A 294 -37.70 31.99 4.42
N ALA A 295 -38.54 32.48 3.51
CA ALA A 295 -39.63 31.67 2.97
C ALA A 295 -39.11 30.53 2.09
N ALA A 296 -38.03 30.74 1.32
CA ALA A 296 -37.38 29.68 0.56
C ALA A 296 -36.79 28.58 1.47
N ARG A 297 -36.17 28.96 2.59
CA ARG A 297 -35.66 28.03 3.60
C ARG A 297 -36.80 27.20 4.20
N LEU A 298 -37.88 27.86 4.63
CA LEU A 298 -39.06 27.20 5.17
C LEU A 298 -39.67 26.23 4.15
N ARG A 299 -39.73 26.63 2.87
CA ARG A 299 -40.24 25.76 1.82
C ARG A 299 -39.39 24.52 1.62
N LEU A 300 -38.05 24.63 1.62
CA LEU A 300 -37.18 23.47 1.55
C LEU A 300 -37.44 22.50 2.70
N GLU A 301 -37.59 23.00 3.93
CA GLU A 301 -37.91 22.18 5.10
C GLU A 301 -39.27 21.46 4.96
N GLN A 302 -40.28 22.14 4.41
CA GLN A 302 -41.58 21.53 4.10
C GLN A 302 -41.51 20.44 3.02
N ILE A 303 -40.65 20.61 2.01
CA ILE A 303 -40.43 19.60 0.97
C ILE A 303 -39.76 18.37 1.60
N LEU A 304 -38.69 18.58 2.36
CA LEU A 304 -37.90 17.51 2.97
C LEU A 304 -38.70 16.72 4.01
N SER A 305 -39.58 17.37 4.78
CA SER A 305 -40.43 16.70 5.77
C SER A 305 -41.57 15.86 5.18
N LYS A 306 -41.91 16.06 3.90
CA LYS A 306 -43.00 15.32 3.21
C LYS A 306 -42.51 14.14 2.39
N THR A 307 -41.21 14.05 2.11
CA THR A 307 -40.63 12.99 1.28
C THR A 307 -39.93 11.94 2.15
N ASP A 308 -40.01 10.69 1.74
CA ASP A 308 -39.27 9.55 2.30
C ASP A 308 -37.86 9.41 1.72
N LEU A 309 -37.51 10.21 0.71
CA LEU A 309 -36.20 10.20 0.06
C LEU A 309 -35.10 10.85 0.91
N TRP A 310 -35.47 11.71 1.87
CA TRP A 310 -34.53 12.42 2.74
C TRP A 310 -34.19 11.60 3.98
N ASP A 311 -32.91 11.52 4.32
CA ASP A 311 -32.41 10.71 5.45
C ASP A 311 -32.33 11.49 6.78
N GLY A 312 -32.76 12.76 6.80
CA GLY A 312 -32.79 13.59 8.00
C GLY A 312 -31.46 14.23 8.43
N ARG A 313 -30.33 13.94 7.75
CA ARG A 313 -29.00 14.42 8.22
C ARG A 313 -28.74 15.88 7.88
N THR A 314 -28.94 16.27 6.63
CA THR A 314 -28.61 17.60 6.09
C THR A 314 -29.73 18.07 5.16
N GLY A 315 -30.24 19.27 5.41
CA GLY A 315 -31.31 19.89 4.65
C GLY A 315 -31.26 21.40 4.82
N VAL A 316 -30.30 22.06 4.18
CA VAL A 316 -30.02 23.49 4.40
C VAL A 316 -30.05 24.26 3.10
N LEU A 317 -30.69 25.44 3.11
CA LEU A 317 -30.66 26.39 2.00
C LEU A 317 -29.78 27.59 2.35
N GLN A 318 -28.81 27.86 1.50
CA GLN A 318 -27.87 28.98 1.62
C GLN A 318 -27.83 29.77 0.31
N VAL A 319 -27.46 31.06 0.40
CA VAL A 319 -27.09 31.83 -0.79
C VAL A 319 -25.65 31.47 -1.12
N ALA A 320 -25.45 30.70 -2.19
CA ALA A 320 -24.11 30.23 -2.58
C ALA A 320 -23.31 31.27 -3.34
N ASP A 321 -24.01 32.08 -4.15
CA ASP A 321 -23.36 33.13 -4.93
C ASP A 321 -24.34 34.29 -5.13
N ALA A 322 -23.84 35.50 -4.88
CA ALA A 322 -24.53 36.78 -5.08
C ALA A 322 -23.63 37.79 -5.81
N SER A 323 -22.61 37.30 -6.54
CA SER A 323 -21.67 38.12 -7.30
C SER A 323 -22.26 38.65 -8.61
N ALA A 324 -23.26 37.97 -9.16
CA ALA A 324 -23.91 38.36 -10.41
C ALA A 324 -24.87 39.54 -10.18
N THR A 325 -24.76 40.57 -11.02
CA THR A 325 -25.55 41.81 -10.89
C THR A 325 -27.06 41.59 -11.00
N ASP A 326 -27.49 40.55 -11.72
CA ASP A 326 -28.90 40.33 -12.09
C ASP A 326 -29.58 39.17 -11.34
N ARG A 327 -28.82 38.29 -10.67
CA ARG A 327 -29.34 37.03 -10.11
C ARG A 327 -28.54 36.60 -8.88
N ILE A 328 -29.17 35.80 -8.03
CA ILE A 328 -28.52 35.11 -6.93
C ILE A 328 -28.71 33.59 -7.08
N ASN A 329 -27.72 32.82 -6.64
CA ASN A 329 -27.78 31.37 -6.65
C ASN A 329 -28.06 30.86 -5.23
N LEU A 330 -29.22 30.24 -5.05
CA LEU A 330 -29.59 29.53 -3.85
C LEU A 330 -29.08 28.08 -3.97
N ARG A 331 -28.28 27.63 -3.01
CA ARG A 331 -27.81 26.25 -2.91
C ARG A 331 -28.59 25.54 -1.79
N CYS A 332 -29.32 24.51 -2.18
CA CYS A 332 -29.94 23.58 -1.26
C CYS A 332 -29.00 22.38 -1.10
N VAL A 333 -28.48 22.15 0.09
CA VAL A 333 -27.65 20.99 0.42
C VAL A 333 -28.53 19.95 1.10
N VAL A 334 -28.64 18.78 0.49
CA VAL A 334 -29.50 17.68 0.94
C VAL A 334 -28.71 16.38 1.04
N SER A 335 -29.06 15.55 2.01
CA SER A 335 -28.47 14.24 2.23
C SER A 335 -29.48 13.12 1.93
N ALA A 336 -28.97 11.98 1.45
CA ALA A 336 -29.79 10.79 1.26
C ALA A 336 -28.99 9.52 1.57
N LYS A 337 -29.72 8.40 1.71
CA LYS A 337 -29.18 7.09 2.09
C LYS A 337 -28.21 6.47 1.07
N ASN A 338 -28.40 6.75 -0.22
CA ASN A 338 -27.58 6.23 -1.31
C ASN A 338 -27.62 7.19 -2.52
N SER A 339 -26.75 6.96 -3.51
CA SER A 339 -26.63 7.82 -4.69
C SER A 339 -27.90 7.87 -5.57
N PRO A 340 -28.60 6.74 -5.85
CA PRO A 340 -29.88 6.78 -6.56
C PRO A 340 -30.93 7.65 -5.85
N THR A 341 -31.17 7.42 -4.56
CA THR A 341 -32.12 8.20 -3.76
C THR A 341 -31.71 9.67 -3.67
N LEU A 342 -30.41 9.98 -3.60
CA LEU A 342 -29.93 11.36 -3.66
C LEU A 342 -30.26 12.02 -5.00
N THR A 343 -30.16 11.28 -6.10
CA THR A 343 -30.50 11.81 -7.43
C THR A 343 -31.98 12.10 -7.55
N ASP A 344 -32.83 11.19 -7.10
CA ASP A 344 -34.28 11.39 -7.06
C ASP A 344 -34.66 12.56 -6.14
N LEU A 345 -34.06 12.65 -4.95
CA LEU A 345 -34.28 13.75 -4.01
C LEU A 345 -33.87 15.10 -4.61
N ARG A 346 -32.72 15.18 -5.28
CA ARG A 346 -32.26 16.43 -5.94
C ARG A 346 -33.21 16.87 -7.04
N ASN A 347 -33.75 15.93 -7.81
CA ASN A 347 -34.72 16.22 -8.85
C ASN A 347 -36.04 16.69 -8.24
N HIS A 348 -36.54 15.97 -7.23
CA HIS A 348 -37.76 16.31 -6.52
C HIS A 348 -37.70 17.69 -5.87
N VAL A 349 -36.61 17.99 -5.14
CA VAL A 349 -36.39 19.33 -4.54
C VAL A 349 -36.34 20.41 -5.62
N ARG A 350 -35.68 20.16 -6.75
CA ARG A 350 -35.61 21.13 -7.86
C ARG A 350 -36.99 21.41 -8.44
N GLU A 351 -37.79 20.39 -8.68
CA GLU A 351 -39.15 20.52 -9.21
C GLU A 351 -40.09 21.25 -8.23
N GLU A 352 -40.08 20.87 -6.95
CA GLU A 352 -40.95 21.48 -5.94
C GLU A 352 -40.58 22.94 -5.62
N MET A 353 -39.28 23.26 -5.61
CA MET A 353 -38.83 24.64 -5.44
C MET A 353 -39.18 25.51 -6.65
N VAL A 354 -39.09 24.97 -7.87
CA VAL A 354 -39.56 25.67 -9.08
C VAL A 354 -41.06 25.91 -9.00
N ARG A 355 -41.84 24.90 -8.60
CA ARG A 355 -43.30 25.04 -8.41
C ARG A 355 -43.63 26.13 -7.39
N TRP A 356 -42.94 26.14 -6.25
CA TRP A 356 -43.10 27.19 -5.23
C TRP A 356 -42.80 28.59 -5.76
N ILE A 357 -41.72 28.76 -6.55
CA ILE A 357 -41.41 30.04 -7.20
C ILE A 357 -42.54 30.47 -8.14
N GLN A 358 -43.16 29.54 -8.86
CA GLN A 358 -44.24 29.85 -9.80
C GLN A 358 -45.57 30.20 -9.11
N GLU A 359 -45.91 29.51 -8.02
CA GLU A 359 -47.22 29.61 -7.37
C GLU A 359 -47.26 30.63 -6.22
N GLU A 360 -46.20 30.68 -5.40
CA GLU A 360 -46.19 31.42 -4.13
C GLU A 360 -45.19 32.59 -4.14
N ALA A 361 -44.10 32.52 -4.92
CA ALA A 361 -43.04 33.55 -4.94
C ALA A 361 -42.66 34.03 -6.36
N PRO A 362 -43.59 34.54 -7.18
CA PRO A 362 -43.32 34.96 -8.57
C PRO A 362 -42.36 36.15 -8.69
N GLN A 363 -42.12 36.88 -7.61
CA GLN A 363 -41.06 37.89 -7.52
C GLN A 363 -39.64 37.31 -7.57
N ALA A 364 -39.46 36.03 -7.24
CA ALA A 364 -38.17 35.33 -7.26
C ALA A 364 -37.74 34.87 -8.65
N ILE A 365 -38.61 34.97 -9.66
CA ILE A 365 -38.30 34.62 -11.04
C ILE A 365 -37.22 35.60 -11.56
N PRO A 366 -36.08 35.12 -12.10
CA PRO A 366 -35.02 35.98 -12.62
C PRO A 366 -35.51 36.98 -13.67
N ARG A 367 -35.17 38.27 -13.50
CA ARG A 367 -35.55 39.36 -14.43
C ARG A 367 -34.32 40.13 -14.88
N ALA A 368 -34.28 40.51 -16.15
CA ALA A 368 -33.32 41.50 -16.62
C ALA A 368 -33.75 42.89 -16.12
N ARG A 369 -32.89 43.54 -15.32
CA ARG A 369 -33.14 44.88 -14.80
C ARG A 369 -32.44 45.90 -15.71
N TYR A 370 -33.22 46.76 -16.36
CA TYR A 370 -32.70 47.91 -17.09
C TYR A 370 -32.97 49.17 -16.27
N TYR A 371 -31.92 49.81 -15.77
CA TYR A 371 -32.05 51.06 -15.03
C TYR A 371 -31.90 52.23 -16.00
N ALA A 372 -33.00 52.94 -16.28
CA ALA A 372 -32.97 54.22 -16.97
C ALA A 372 -33.06 55.34 -15.92
N ASP A 373 -31.99 56.12 -15.77
CA ASP A 373 -31.93 57.25 -14.82
C ASP A 373 -32.71 58.46 -15.35
N GLU A 374 -34.04 58.34 -15.47
CA GLU A 374 -34.88 59.39 -16.07
C GLU A 374 -35.06 60.64 -15.18
N LYS A 375 -34.71 60.55 -13.88
CA LYS A 375 -34.95 61.64 -12.90
C LYS A 375 -33.73 62.10 -12.11
N GLY A 376 -32.55 61.51 -12.29
CA GLY A 376 -31.35 61.87 -11.52
C GLY A 376 -31.40 61.50 -10.03
N ASP A 377 -32.33 60.62 -9.64
CA ASP A 377 -32.60 60.20 -8.25
C ASP A 377 -31.42 59.43 -7.64
N LEU A 378 -30.55 58.84 -8.48
CA LEU A 378 -29.34 58.15 -8.04
C LEU A 378 -28.32 59.07 -7.37
N ARG A 379 -28.17 60.31 -7.85
CA ARG A 379 -27.27 61.28 -7.21
C ARG A 379 -27.71 61.57 -5.78
N GLN A 380 -29.00 61.83 -5.60
CA GLN A 380 -29.56 62.14 -4.28
C GLN A 380 -29.47 60.94 -3.32
N ARG A 381 -29.69 59.71 -3.81
CA ARG A 381 -29.51 58.49 -2.99
C ARG A 381 -28.05 58.20 -2.66
N ASN A 382 -27.13 58.49 -3.58
CA ASN A 382 -25.69 58.40 -3.32
C ASN A 382 -25.27 59.42 -2.26
N GLU A 383 -25.76 60.65 -2.35
CA GLU A 383 -25.52 61.69 -1.34
C GLU A 383 -26.04 61.26 0.04
N GLN A 384 -27.24 60.69 0.13
CA GLN A 384 -27.77 60.15 1.39
C GLN A 384 -26.95 58.96 1.91
N THR A 385 -26.47 58.10 1.02
CA THR A 385 -25.61 56.98 1.40
C THR A 385 -24.26 57.47 1.93
N MET A 386 -23.66 58.46 1.27
CA MET A 386 -22.44 59.11 1.73
C MET A 386 -22.64 59.84 3.06
N ALA A 387 -23.78 60.50 3.27
CA ALA A 387 -24.12 61.12 4.54
C ALA A 387 -24.17 60.10 5.69
N ARG A 388 -24.80 58.93 5.48
CA ARG A 388 -24.80 57.83 6.46
C ARG A 388 -23.42 57.22 6.69
N LEU A 389 -22.55 57.22 5.67
CA LEU A 389 -21.17 56.76 5.83
C LEU A 389 -20.37 57.73 6.69
N LEU A 390 -20.53 59.03 6.47
CA LEU A 390 -19.90 60.07 7.29
C LEU A 390 -20.35 59.98 8.76
N GLU A 391 -21.65 59.77 9.01
CA GLU A 391 -22.20 59.56 10.35
C GLU A 391 -21.61 58.31 11.03
N ARG A 392 -21.36 57.23 10.27
CA ARG A 392 -20.69 56.02 10.78
C ARG A 392 -19.18 56.18 10.95
N GLU A 393 -18.57 57.10 10.22
CA GLU A 393 -17.15 57.43 10.34
C GLU A 393 -16.89 58.30 11.58
N GLU A 394 -17.86 59.12 11.97
CA GLU A 394 -17.86 59.83 13.26
C GLU A 394 -17.85 58.88 14.46
N ASP A 395 -18.50 57.72 14.33
CA ASP A 395 -18.59 56.67 15.36
C ASP A 395 -17.46 55.63 15.26
N LYS A 396 -16.44 55.90 14.43
CA LYS A 396 -15.30 55.00 14.24
C LYS A 396 -14.42 55.04 15.51
N PRO A 397 -14.11 53.90 16.14
CA PRO A 397 -13.14 53.87 17.23
C PRO A 397 -11.81 54.46 16.73
N PRO A 398 -11.07 55.19 17.57
CA PRO A 398 -9.85 55.87 17.15
C PRO A 398 -8.93 54.87 16.45
N VAL A 399 -8.48 55.24 15.25
CA VAL A 399 -7.48 54.47 14.51
C VAL A 399 -6.29 54.31 15.44
N PHE A 400 -5.80 53.08 15.60
CA PHE A 400 -4.55 52.84 16.31
C PHE A 400 -3.43 53.54 15.54
N GLU A 401 -3.12 54.77 15.93
CA GLU A 401 -1.90 55.46 15.54
C GLU A 401 -0.81 54.92 16.46
N PRO A 402 0.16 54.12 15.96
CA PRO A 402 1.33 53.82 16.76
C PRO A 402 1.95 55.15 17.18
N GLU A 403 2.27 55.30 18.47
CA GLU A 403 2.88 56.53 18.99
C GLU A 403 4.02 56.96 18.05
N PRO A 404 4.10 58.25 17.69
CA PRO A 404 5.18 58.72 16.85
C PRO A 404 6.48 58.32 17.53
N GLU A 405 7.31 57.55 16.81
CA GLU A 405 8.62 57.09 17.28
C GLU A 405 9.27 58.25 18.03
N PHE A 406 9.38 58.12 19.36
CA PHE A 406 10.19 59.04 20.15
C PHE A 406 11.52 59.13 19.43
N GLY A 407 11.85 60.35 19.00
CA GLY A 407 12.80 60.62 17.94
C GLY A 407 13.98 59.67 18.00
N VAL A 408 14.31 59.09 16.85
CA VAL A 408 15.53 58.30 16.65
C VAL A 408 16.71 59.16 17.10
N VAL A 409 17.07 59.04 18.38
CA VAL A 409 18.37 59.41 18.87
C VAL A 409 19.24 58.33 18.25
N HIS A 410 19.92 58.69 17.17
CA HIS A 410 21.09 57.95 16.73
C HIS A 410 22.07 57.97 17.91
N HIS A 411 21.99 56.98 18.79
CA HIS A 411 23.11 56.64 19.63
C HIS A 411 24.18 56.15 18.66
N ASP A 412 25.19 57.01 18.47
CA ASP A 412 26.43 56.68 17.80
C ASP A 412 26.95 55.41 18.48
N THR A 413 26.69 54.26 17.86
CA THR A 413 27.18 52.99 18.36
C THR A 413 28.69 53.10 18.29
N GLN A 414 29.36 53.19 19.45
CA GLN A 414 30.81 53.13 19.48
C GLN A 414 31.23 51.90 18.65
N GLU A 415 32.14 52.14 17.71
CA GLU A 415 32.71 51.09 16.87
C GLU A 415 33.01 49.89 17.75
N THR A 416 32.37 48.77 17.43
CA THR A 416 32.65 47.52 18.12
C THR A 416 34.05 47.10 17.69
N GLU A 417 35.06 47.42 18.50
CA GLU A 417 36.39 46.84 18.32
C GLU A 417 36.26 45.33 18.47
N VAL A 418 36.37 44.64 17.35
CA VAL A 418 36.34 43.19 17.30
C VAL A 418 37.60 42.70 18.01
N MET A 419 37.43 42.16 19.22
CA MET A 419 38.51 41.53 19.97
C MET A 419 39.28 40.56 19.09
N SER A 420 40.61 40.67 19.10
CA SER A 420 41.46 39.75 18.35
C SER A 420 41.30 38.32 18.85
N ALA A 421 41.43 37.33 17.95
CA ALA A 421 41.26 35.92 18.31
C ALA A 421 42.18 35.45 19.46
N ARG A 422 43.32 36.13 19.69
CA ARG A 422 44.21 35.87 20.83
C ARG A 422 43.66 36.35 22.17
N ASP A 423 42.82 37.37 22.18
CA ASP A 423 42.25 37.95 23.41
C ASP A 423 41.02 37.18 23.87
N VAL A 424 40.29 36.54 22.95
CA VAL A 424 39.21 35.60 23.26
C VAL A 424 39.75 34.37 24.01
N GLU A 425 40.96 33.90 23.69
CA GLU A 425 41.56 32.73 24.32
C GLU A 425 41.93 32.96 25.81
N LYS A 426 42.15 34.21 26.21
CA LYS A 426 42.41 34.59 27.62
C LYS A 426 41.15 34.56 28.48
N LEU A 427 39.98 34.87 27.89
CA LEU A 427 38.69 34.87 28.59
C LEU A 427 38.12 33.46 28.81
N LEU A 428 38.55 32.49 28.01
CA LEU A 428 38.07 31.10 28.09
C LEU A 428 38.78 30.25 29.16
N ARG A 429 39.78 30.78 29.89
CA ARG A 429 40.61 30.00 30.83
C ARG A 429 40.28 30.18 32.32
N ILE A 430 39.21 30.86 32.70
CA ILE A 430 38.81 30.93 34.11
C ILE A 430 37.69 29.93 34.36
N SER A 431 38.01 28.85 35.08
CA SER A 431 37.02 27.86 35.48
C SER A 431 35.99 28.48 36.41
N VAL A 432 34.72 28.04 36.30
CA VAL A 432 33.57 28.61 37.02
C VAL A 432 33.73 28.61 38.55
N ALA A 433 34.66 27.81 39.09
CA ALA A 433 34.92 27.73 40.53
C ALA A 433 35.63 28.96 41.14
N GLU A 434 36.24 29.84 40.35
CA GLU A 434 37.02 30.98 40.87
C GLU A 434 36.27 32.33 40.85
N ARG A 435 34.99 32.38 40.47
CA ARG A 435 34.18 33.62 40.39
C ARG A 435 33.37 33.92 41.66
N GLY A 436 33.98 33.76 42.83
CA GLY A 436 33.36 34.11 44.11
C GLY A 436 34.29 34.94 44.99
N ALA A 437 34.29 36.27 44.82
CA ALA A 437 34.79 37.19 45.85
C ALA A 437 34.12 38.57 45.73
N GLU A 438 33.67 39.03 46.90
CA GLU A 438 33.02 40.29 47.29
C GLU A 438 33.39 41.57 46.51
N LEU A 439 32.38 42.44 46.33
CA LEU A 439 32.60 43.88 46.10
C LEU A 439 31.86 44.67 47.20
N ASP A 440 32.67 45.47 47.91
CA ASP A 440 32.39 46.34 49.06
C ASP A 440 31.53 47.55 48.65
N ASP A 441 30.56 47.89 49.49
CA ASP A 441 29.45 48.79 49.21
C ASP A 441 29.68 50.15 49.89
N ARG A 442 30.70 50.90 49.45
CA ARG A 442 31.00 52.24 49.98
C ARG A 442 31.58 53.14 48.89
N ASP A 443 30.71 53.80 48.13
CA ASP A 443 30.91 55.14 47.56
C ASP A 443 29.66 55.59 46.77
N VAL A 444 28.55 55.89 47.46
CA VAL A 444 27.40 56.59 46.86
C VAL A 444 26.96 57.76 47.77
N PRO A 445 27.12 59.03 47.33
CA PRO A 445 26.61 60.20 48.06
C PRO A 445 25.09 60.37 47.91
N HIS A 446 24.48 60.86 48.99
CA HIS A 446 23.04 61.10 49.17
C HIS A 446 22.62 62.51 48.70
N VAL A 447 21.50 62.62 47.97
CA VAL A 447 20.79 63.90 47.67
C VAL A 447 19.28 63.67 47.83
N GLU A 448 18.62 64.53 48.60
CA GLU A 448 17.17 64.52 48.92
C GLU A 448 16.29 65.10 47.78
N ASP A 449 15.06 64.58 47.72
CA ASP A 449 14.02 64.67 46.70
C ASP A 449 13.12 65.92 46.81
N PRO A 450 12.56 66.43 45.69
CA PRO A 450 11.12 66.67 45.66
C PRO A 450 10.45 66.04 44.43
N SER A 451 9.43 65.22 44.72
CA SER A 451 8.58 64.41 43.82
C SER A 451 8.36 64.99 42.40
N PRO A 452 8.25 64.17 41.33
CA PRO A 452 7.31 63.04 41.27
C PRO A 452 7.88 61.74 40.66
N LYS A 453 7.12 60.65 40.86
CA LYS A 453 7.06 59.43 40.02
C LYS A 453 8.36 59.07 39.27
N SER A 454 9.17 58.19 39.85
CA SER A 454 9.97 57.22 39.10
C SER A 454 10.58 56.23 40.09
N THR A 455 9.98 55.06 40.25
CA THR A 455 10.45 53.80 39.64
C THR A 455 11.52 53.12 40.50
N THR A 456 11.20 51.94 41.04
CA THR A 456 12.23 50.95 41.37
C THR A 456 11.86 49.66 40.68
N VAL A 457 12.39 49.50 39.47
CA VAL A 457 12.53 48.20 38.81
C VAL A 457 13.52 47.41 39.67
N LYS A 458 12.99 46.56 40.55
CA LYS A 458 13.67 45.34 40.94
C LYS A 458 13.51 44.36 39.78
N SER A 459 14.62 43.76 39.39
CA SER A 459 14.68 42.53 38.63
C SER A 459 13.74 41.50 39.27
N ALA A 460 12.57 41.34 38.67
CA ALA A 460 11.63 40.29 38.98
C ALA A 460 11.26 39.63 37.65
N ILE A 461 11.65 38.37 37.58
CA ILE A 461 11.12 37.35 36.70
C ILE A 461 9.63 37.62 36.47
N PHE A 462 9.27 37.72 35.19
CA PHE A 462 7.95 38.07 34.68
C PHE A 462 6.88 37.12 35.28
N SER A 463 6.27 37.50 36.41
CA SER A 463 5.05 36.84 36.88
C SER A 463 3.89 37.51 36.14
N GLY A 464 3.23 36.76 35.26
CA GLY A 464 2.05 37.25 34.54
C GLY A 464 1.03 37.86 35.51
N SER A 465 0.32 38.90 35.06
CA SER A 465 -0.78 39.46 35.85
C SER A 465 -1.83 38.37 36.11
N PRO A 466 -2.60 38.43 37.22
CA PRO A 466 -3.67 37.48 37.51
C PRO A 466 -4.65 37.32 36.34
N GLU A 467 -4.93 38.42 35.61
CA GLU A 467 -5.76 38.42 34.40
C GLU A 467 -5.08 37.76 33.19
N ALA A 468 -3.75 37.80 33.09
CA ALA A 468 -3.01 37.09 32.05
C ALA A 468 -2.97 35.58 32.34
N GLU A 469 -2.86 35.17 33.60
CA GLU A 469 -2.96 33.76 34.02
C GLU A 469 -4.37 33.20 33.85
N GLU A 470 -5.42 33.98 34.15
CA GLU A 470 -6.81 33.55 33.90
C GLU A 470 -7.09 33.42 32.40
N ARG A 471 -6.62 34.37 31.58
CA ARG A 471 -6.74 34.23 30.11
C ARG A 471 -5.91 33.06 29.58
N ALA A 472 -4.72 32.81 30.12
CA ALA A 472 -3.92 31.64 29.75
C ALA A 472 -4.58 30.32 30.17
N LYS A 473 -5.27 30.27 31.33
CA LYS A 473 -6.06 29.09 31.74
C LYS A 473 -7.29 28.84 30.87
N VAL A 474 -7.90 29.90 30.33
CA VAL A 474 -9.05 29.79 29.41
C VAL A 474 -8.61 29.35 28.00
N PHE A 475 -7.38 29.66 27.59
CA PHE A 475 -6.81 29.28 26.29
C PHE A 475 -5.85 28.08 26.32
N ALA A 476 -5.45 27.61 27.50
CA ALA A 476 -4.78 26.34 27.65
C ALA A 476 -5.79 25.24 27.29
N GLY A 477 -5.42 24.39 26.33
CA GLY A 477 -6.19 23.20 25.99
C GLY A 477 -6.47 22.33 27.23
N PRO A 478 -7.31 21.28 27.10
CA PRO A 478 -7.65 20.40 28.21
C PRO A 478 -6.38 19.99 28.98
N GLY A 479 -6.32 20.32 30.28
CA GLY A 479 -5.12 20.10 31.09
C GLY A 479 -4.72 18.63 31.20
N ASP A 480 -3.54 18.36 31.74
CA ASP A 480 -3.00 17.00 31.85
C ASP A 480 -3.95 16.00 32.53
N GLU A 481 -4.76 16.47 33.48
CA GLU A 481 -5.82 15.67 34.12
C GLU A 481 -6.91 15.22 33.15
N ALA A 482 -7.31 16.06 32.19
CA ALA A 482 -8.28 15.70 31.16
C ALA A 482 -7.68 14.75 30.10
N TYR A 483 -6.36 14.78 29.90
CA TYR A 483 -5.65 13.79 29.09
C TYR A 483 -5.56 12.44 29.79
N GLU A 484 -5.26 12.42 31.09
CA GLU A 484 -5.25 11.20 31.89
C GLU A 484 -6.65 10.62 32.10
N GLU A 485 -7.70 11.45 32.25
CA GLU A 485 -9.08 10.96 32.28
C GLU A 485 -9.50 10.36 30.93
N ARG A 486 -9.09 10.97 29.80
CA ARG A 486 -9.34 10.39 28.47
C ARG A 486 -8.58 9.09 28.25
N LYS A 487 -7.32 9.00 28.71
CA LYS A 487 -6.55 7.75 28.68
C LYS A 487 -7.23 6.67 29.53
N ARG A 488 -7.68 7.00 30.73
CA ARG A 488 -8.36 6.04 31.61
C ARG A 488 -9.68 5.55 30.99
N LYS A 489 -10.48 6.45 30.40
CA LYS A 489 -11.68 6.07 29.64
C LYS A 489 -11.36 5.22 28.41
N LEU A 490 -10.24 5.47 27.74
CA LEU A 490 -9.76 4.65 26.62
C LEU A 490 -9.30 3.26 27.07
N GLU A 491 -8.65 3.15 28.23
CA GLU A 491 -8.25 1.87 28.83
C GLU A 491 -9.47 1.08 29.32
N GLU A 492 -10.42 1.72 30.02
CA GLU A 492 -11.71 1.13 30.41
C GLU A 492 -12.49 0.63 29.18
N THR A 493 -12.58 1.45 28.11
CA THR A 493 -13.25 1.05 26.85
C THR A 493 -12.52 -0.10 26.15
N ARG A 494 -11.18 -0.16 26.24
CA ARG A 494 -10.37 -1.22 25.63
C ARG A 494 -10.54 -2.55 26.37
N GLU A 495 -10.66 -2.51 27.70
CA GLU A 495 -10.97 -3.69 28.52
C GLU A 495 -12.41 -4.18 28.29
N ASP A 496 -13.38 -3.27 28.12
CA ASP A 496 -14.76 -3.62 27.74
C ASP A 496 -14.83 -4.27 26.35
N ILE A 497 -14.05 -3.78 25.37
CA ILE A 497 -13.98 -4.39 24.04
C ILE A 497 -13.32 -5.78 24.11
N GLN A 498 -12.26 -5.96 24.91
CA GLN A 498 -11.61 -7.26 25.07
C GLN A 498 -12.48 -8.29 25.81
N THR A 499 -13.30 -7.86 26.77
CA THR A 499 -14.24 -8.75 27.48
C THR A 499 -15.39 -9.19 26.58
N VAL A 500 -15.92 -8.31 25.71
CA VAL A 500 -16.91 -8.68 24.68
C VAL A 500 -16.33 -9.62 23.62
N GLU A 501 -15.03 -9.51 23.32
CA GLU A 501 -14.38 -10.35 22.31
C GLU A 501 -13.99 -11.75 22.82
N THR A 502 -13.85 -11.91 24.15
CA THR A 502 -13.44 -13.17 24.81
C THR A 502 -14.57 -13.94 25.49
N ASP A 503 -15.74 -13.32 25.73
CA ASP A 503 -16.92 -13.98 26.27
C ASP A 503 -17.87 -14.48 25.14
N PRO A 504 -17.99 -15.80 24.92
CA PRO A 504 -18.82 -16.35 23.84
C PRO A 504 -20.33 -16.15 24.03
N ASP A 505 -20.83 -15.79 25.22
CA ASP A 505 -22.27 -15.65 25.49
C ASP A 505 -22.85 -14.24 25.17
N LEU A 506 -22.00 -13.24 24.89
CA LEU A 506 -22.44 -11.86 24.57
C LEU A 506 -22.53 -11.55 23.06
N LYS A 507 -22.09 -12.48 22.19
CA LYS A 507 -22.12 -12.29 20.72
C LYS A 507 -23.51 -12.38 20.08
N ASP A 508 -24.53 -12.86 20.79
CA ASP A 508 -25.87 -13.10 20.26
C ASP A 508 -26.91 -11.99 20.54
N LYS A 509 -26.47 -10.82 21.04
CA LYS A 509 -27.34 -9.65 21.21
C LYS A 509 -26.70 -8.39 20.62
N GLN A 510 -26.65 -8.30 19.29
CA GLN A 510 -26.71 -7.02 18.56
C GLN A 510 -27.18 -7.22 17.13
#